data_AF-A0A0V0YPX8-F1
#
_entry.id   AF-A0A0V0YPX8-F1
#
_cell.length_a   1.000
_cell.length_b   1.000
_cell.length_c   1.000
_cell.angle_alpha   90.00
_cell.angle_beta   90.00
_cell.angle_gamma   90.00
#
_symmetry.space_group_name_H-M   'P 1'
#
loop_
_entity.id
_entity.type
_entity.pdbx_description
1 polymer ?
#
loop_
_entity_poly.entity_id
_entity_poly.type
_entity_poly.pdbx_seq_one_letter_code
_entity_poly.pdbx_strand_id
1 'polypeptide(L)' 'MLNFALREVLGDHIDQKGSIVLPEKLRFDFSHGKPVHPEDLRKIEAIVNQQIKDELDVYASETSLSVAKRIAGLRA' A
#
# COMPACT_ATOMS: atom_id res chain seq x y z
N MET A 1 3.67 2.24 -0.67
CA MET A 1 4.20 1.28 -1.68
C MET A 1 3.33 0.03 -1.75
N LEU A 2 3.40 -0.92 -0.80
CA LEU A 2 2.64 -2.18 -0.88
C LEU A 2 1.11 -1.99 -1.00
N ASN A 3 0.51 -1.14 -0.15
CA ASN A 3 -0.93 -0.86 -0.22
C ASN A 3 -1.36 -0.28 -1.58
N PHE A 4 -0.49 0.54 -2.19
CA PHE A 4 -0.72 1.08 -3.52
C PHE A 4 -0.65 -0.04 -4.57
N ALA A 5 0.42 -0.85 -4.58
CA ALA A 5 0.60 -1.95 -5.52
C ALA A 5 -0.56 -2.97 -5.46
N LEU A 6 -1.05 -3.29 -4.25
CA LEU A 6 -2.22 -4.14 -4.07
C LEU A 6 -3.47 -3.57 -4.75
N ARG A 7 -3.70 -2.25 -4.63
CA ARG A 7 -4.86 -1.59 -5.25
C ARG A 7 -4.73 -1.47 -6.77
N GLU A 8 -3.53 -1.16 -7.27
CA GLU A 8 -3.26 -1.10 -8.71
C GLU A 8 -3.52 -2.45 -9.40
N VAL A 9 -3.17 -3.56 -8.75
CA VAL A 9 -3.29 -4.90 -9.35
C VAL A 9 -4.65 -5.54 -9.06
N LEU A 10 -5.16 -5.43 -7.83
CA LEU A 10 -6.35 -6.15 -7.38
C LEU A 10 -7.61 -5.29 -7.40
N GLY A 11 -7.50 -3.95 -7.45
CA GLY A 11 -8.62 -3.01 -7.50
C GLY A 11 -8.81 -2.16 -6.24
N ASP A 12 -9.72 -1.18 -6.34
CA ASP A 12 -9.95 -0.17 -5.30
C ASP A 12 -10.66 -0.67 -4.03
N HIS A 13 -11.21 -1.89 -4.05
CA HIS A 13 -11.85 -2.51 -2.89
C HIS A 13 -10.86 -3.07 -1.87
N ILE A 14 -9.56 -3.08 -2.19
CA ILE A 14 -8.55 -3.46 -1.22
C ILE A 14 -8.50 -2.41 -0.12
N ASP A 15 -8.74 -2.88 1.10
CA ASP A 15 -8.68 -2.08 2.30
C ASP A 15 -7.79 -2.76 3.35
N GLN A 16 -6.92 -1.98 3.98
CA GLN A 16 -5.98 -2.48 4.97
C GLN A 16 -6.73 -2.80 6.28
N LYS A 17 -6.49 -3.99 6.84
CA LYS A 17 -7.11 -4.46 8.09
C LYS A 17 -6.12 -4.65 9.23
N GLY A 18 -4.83 -4.70 8.93
CA GLY A 18 -3.79 -4.87 9.94
C GLY A 18 -2.40 -4.71 9.34
N SER A 19 -1.44 -4.35 10.19
CA SER A 19 -0.02 -4.35 9.84
C SER A 19 0.81 -4.66 11.06
N ILE A 20 1.79 -5.55 10.90
CA ILE A 20 2.78 -5.88 11.92
C ILE A 20 4.14 -5.71 11.27
N VAL A 21 4.96 -4.84 11.86
CA VAL A 21 6.33 -4.58 11.44
C VAL A 21 7.25 -5.06 12.55
N LEU A 22 7.97 -6.14 12.30
CA LEU A 22 8.97 -6.70 13.20
C LEU A 22 10.32 -6.75 12.47
N PRO A 23 11.45 -6.76 13.20
CA PRO A 23 12.79 -6.82 12.58
C PRO A 23 12.96 -7.98 11.59
N GLU A 24 12.33 -9.12 11.87
CA GLU A 24 12.44 -10.35 11.07
C GLU A 24 11.33 -10.52 10.03
N LYS A 25 10.22 -9.78 10.15
CA LYS A 25 9.07 -9.93 9.24
C LYS A 25 8.17 -8.72 9.17
N LEU A 26 7.59 -8.54 7.99
CA LEU A 26 6.45 -7.66 7.76
C LEU A 26 5.22 -8.54 7.47
N ARG A 27 4.11 -8.27 8.15
CA ARG A 27 2.79 -8.82 7.81
C ARG A 27 1.84 -7.68 7.51
N PHE A 28 1.19 -7.75 6.36
CA PHE A 28 0.21 -6.77 5.91
C PHE A 28 -1.11 -7.49 5.62
N ASP A 29 -2.14 -7.19 6.41
CA ASP A 29 -3.46 -7.81 6.28
C ASP A 29 -4.40 -6.87 5.52
N PHE A 30 -5.12 -7.42 4.54
CA PHE A 30 -6.05 -6.66 3.70
C PHE A 30 -7.30 -7.47 3.33
N SER A 31 -8.39 -6.79 3.00
CA SER A 31 -9.63 -7.42 2.55
C SER A 31 -9.56 -7.84 1.08
N HIS A 32 -9.73 -9.13 0.82
CA HIS A 32 -9.87 -9.67 -0.53
C HIS A 32 -10.72 -10.95 -0.48
N GLY A 33 -11.76 -11.03 -1.33
CA GLY A 33 -12.77 -12.10 -1.26
C GLY A 33 -12.33 -13.47 -1.77
N LYS A 34 -11.10 -13.59 -2.28
CA LYS A 34 -10.53 -14.81 -2.84
C LYS A 34 -9.01 -14.82 -2.64
N PRO A 35 -8.33 -15.96 -2.77
CA PRO A 35 -6.87 -16.00 -2.81
C PRO A 35 -6.31 -15.19 -3.99
N VAL A 36 -5.17 -14.53 -3.79
CA VAL A 36 -4.48 -13.79 -4.85
C VAL A 36 -3.79 -14.78 -5.79
N HIS A 37 -3.92 -14.59 -7.10
CA HIS A 37 -3.28 -15.45 -8.08
C HIS A 37 -1.75 -15.26 -8.07
N PRO A 38 -0.93 -16.30 -8.27
CA PRO A 38 0.52 -16.18 -8.28
C PRO A 38 1.09 -15.18 -9.30
N GLU A 39 0.39 -14.94 -10.40
CA GLU A 39 0.75 -13.90 -11.38
C GLU A 39 0.55 -12.49 -10.83
N ASP A 40 -0.54 -12.26 -10.11
CA ASP A 40 -0.83 -10.96 -9.52
C ASP A 40 0.13 -10.67 -8.35
N LEU A 41 0.49 -11.68 -7.57
CA LEU A 41 1.55 -11.55 -6.57
C LEU A 41 2.87 -11.07 -7.18
N ARG A 42 3.28 -11.66 -8.32
CA ARG A 42 4.49 -11.23 -9.05
C ARG A 42 4.39 -9.79 -9.55
N LYS A 43 3.22 -9.36 -10.03
CA LYS A 43 3.00 -7.95 -10.43
C LYS A 43 3.11 -7.00 -9.24
N ILE A 44 2.48 -7.35 -8.12
CA ILE A 44 2.54 -6.56 -6.88
C ILE A 44 3.99 -6.39 -6.43
N GLU A 45 4.75 -7.49 -6.37
CA GLU A 45 6.17 -7.47 -6.02
C GLU A 45 7.00 -6.61 -6.98
N ALA A 46 6.78 -6.74 -8.29
CA ALA A 46 7.47 -5.95 -9.30
C ALA A 46 7.22 -4.44 -9.14
N ILE A 47 5.98 -4.03 -8.88
CA ILE A 47 5.63 -2.62 -8.64
C ILE A 47 6.34 -2.09 -7.40
N VAL A 48 6.32 -2.84 -6.30
CA VAL A 48 6.99 -2.42 -5.06
C VAL A 48 8.50 -2.27 -5.28
N ASN A 49 9.14 -3.26 -5.88
CA ASN A 49 10.57 -3.23 -6.14
C ASN A 49 10.97 -2.10 -7.11
N GLN A 50 10.14 -1.81 -8.12
CA GLN A 50 10.38 -0.70 -9.01
C GLN A 50 10.32 0.64 -8.26
N GLN A 51 9.30 0.86 -7.42
CA GLN A 51 9.22 2.10 -6.63
C GLN A 51 10.38 2.24 -5.63
N ILE A 52 10.93 1.13 -5.10
CA ILE A 52 12.13 1.17 -4.25
C ILE A 52 13.32 1.62 -5.09
N LYS A 53 13.49 1.04 -6.28
CA LYS A 53 14.57 1.39 -7.21
C LYS A 53 14.49 2.83 -7.70
N ASP A 54 13.29 3.37 -7.83
CA ASP A 54 13.05 4.75 -8.25
C ASP A 54 13.40 5.78 -7.15
N GLU A 55 13.71 5.34 -5.93
CA GLU A 55 14.12 6.18 -4.80
C GLU A 55 13.19 7.39 -4.59
N LEU A 56 11.88 7.14 -4.66
CA LEU A 56 10.87 8.19 -4.58
C LEU A 56 10.97 8.95 -3.26
N ASP A 57 10.87 10.27 -3.33
CA ASP A 57 10.86 11.14 -2.15
C ASP A 57 9.68 10.82 -1.22
N VAL A 58 9.96 10.75 0.08
CA VAL A 58 8.95 10.59 1.12
C VAL A 58 8.81 11.90 1.90
N TYR A 59 7.64 12.53 1.79
CA TYR A 59 7.32 13.77 2.47
C TYR A 59 6.40 13.52 3.67
N ALA A 60 6.69 14.17 4.81
CA ALA A 60 5.84 14.15 6.00
C ALA A 60 5.71 15.56 6.58
N SER A 61 4.50 15.95 7.00
CA SER A 61 4.21 17.24 7.61
C SER A 61 3.01 17.15 8.54
N GLU A 62 3.00 17.95 9.61
CA GLU A 62 1.84 18.10 10.49
C GLU A 62 0.84 19.11 9.92
N THR A 63 -0.46 18.78 9.96
CA THR A 63 -1.50 19.68 9.48
C THR A 63 -2.83 19.40 10.19
N SER A 64 -3.81 20.28 10.02
CA SER A 64 -5.14 20.07 10.58
C SER A 64 -5.89 18.97 9.82
N LEU A 65 -6.75 18.24 10.52
CA LEU A 65 -7.55 17.15 9.91
C LEU A 65 -8.38 17.64 8.70
N SER A 66 -8.88 18.89 8.75
CA SER A 66 -9.67 19.46 7.66
C SER A 66 -8.84 19.68 6.40
N VAL A 67 -7.55 20.05 6.54
CA VAL A 67 -6.60 20.17 5.42
C VAL A 67 -6.20 18.78 4.92
N ALA A 68 -5.83 17.86 5.82
CA ALA A 68 -5.40 16.51 5.48
C ALA A 68 -6.44 15.75 4.63
N LYS A 69 -7.74 15.86 4.99
CA LYS A 69 -8.84 15.22 4.26
C LYS A 69 -9.02 15.71 2.80
N ARG A 70 -8.45 16.87 2.43
CA ARG A 70 -8.50 17.39 1.07
C ARG A 70 -7.34 16.91 0.19
N ILE A 71 -6.31 16.30 0.78
CA ILE A 71 -5.16 15.83 0.03
C ILE A 71 -5.54 14.54 -0.69
N ALA A 72 -5.45 14.55 -2.01
CA ALA A 72 -5.75 13.39 -2.84
C ALA A 72 -4.82 12.23 -2.49
N GLY A 73 -5.41 11.05 -2.23
CA GLY A 73 -4.66 9.84 -1.88
C GLY A 73 -4.42 9.63 -0.39
N LEU A 74 -4.57 10.66 0.46
CA LEU A 74 -4.59 10.50 1.91
C LEU A 74 -5.94 9.92 2.33
N ARG A 75 -5.92 8.71 2.89
CA ARG A 75 -7.09 8.03 3.47
C ARG A 75 -6.84 7.79 4.95
N ALA A 76 -7.86 8.09 5.76
CA ALA A 76 -7.88 7.84 7.19
C ALA A 76 -8.57 6.51 7.48
#